data_AF-A0A931VBI1-F1
#
_entry.id   AF-A0A931VBI1-F1
#
_cell.length_a   1.000
_cell.length_b   1.000
_cell.length_c   1.000
_cell.angle_alpha   90.00
_cell.angle_beta   90.00
_cell.angle_gamma   90.00
#
_symmetry.space_group_name_H-M   'P 1'
#
loop_
_entity.id
_entity.type
_entity.pdbx_description
1 polymer ?
#
loop_
_entity_poly.entity_id
_entity_poly.type
_entity_poly.pdbx_seq_one_letter_code
_entity_poly.pdbx_strand_id
1 'polypeptide(L)' 'MAVKTITIDMDAYRILDAEKRDKESFSRVIKRVLGNACTAENLLRHLAEVALSEEALDHAEKSVGLRKETLAEYRGLDEV' A
#
# COMPACT_ATOMS: atom_id res chain seq x y z
N MET A 1 13.19 -24.47 -10.69
CA MET A 1 12.04 -23.57 -10.44
C MET A 1 11.21 -24.19 -9.35
N ALA A 2 11.00 -23.51 -8.22
CA ALA A 2 10.19 -24.06 -7.14
C ALA A 2 8.70 -23.85 -7.46
N VAL A 3 7.91 -24.91 -7.41
CA VAL A 3 6.45 -24.85 -7.55
C VAL A 3 5.84 -25.01 -6.17
N LYS A 4 4.88 -24.15 -5.83
CA LYS A 4 4.08 -24.26 -4.62
C LYS A 4 2.62 -24.43 -5.02
N THR A 5 1.96 -25.43 -4.46
CA THR A 5 0.51 -25.63 -4.61
C THR A 5 -0.19 -24.80 -3.54
N ILE A 6 -1.19 -24.03 -3.96
CA ILE A 6 -2.06 -23.26 -3.07
C ILE A 6 -3.51 -23.61 -3.40
N THR A 7 -4.38 -23.57 -2.39
CA THR A 7 -5.82 -23.68 -2.61
C THR A 7 -6.39 -22.28 -2.79
N ILE A 8 -7.21 -22.08 -3.81
CA ILE A 8 -7.95 -20.83 -4.06
C ILE A 8 -9.41 -21.17 -4.30
N ASP A 9 -10.29 -20.21 -4.03
CA ASP A 9 -11.69 -20.35 -4.39
C ASP A 9 -11.88 -20.34 -5.92
N MET A 10 -13.05 -20.78 -6.36
CA MET A 10 -13.35 -20.93 -7.78
C MET A 10 -13.53 -19.58 -8.49
N ASP A 11 -13.92 -18.52 -7.80
CA ASP A 11 -14.10 -17.21 -8.41
C ASP A 11 -12.74 -16.58 -8.73
N ALA A 12 -11.80 -16.67 -7.78
CA ALA A 12 -10.40 -16.28 -7.98
C ALA A 12 -9.75 -17.07 -9.13
N TYR A 13 -10.00 -18.38 -9.23
CA TYR A 13 -9.51 -19.19 -10.35
C TYR A 13 -10.05 -18.68 -11.69
N ARG A 14 -11.35 -18.43 -11.80
CA ARG A 14 -11.98 -17.95 -13.05
C ARG A 14 -11.42 -16.61 -13.49
N ILE A 15 -11.16 -15.68 -12.55
CA ILE A 15 -10.53 -14.39 -12.85
C ILE A 15 -9.13 -14.59 -13.44
N LEU A 16 -8.32 -15.45 -12.82
CA LEU A 16 -6.97 -15.73 -13.31
C LEU A 16 -6.96 -16.45 -14.67
N ASP A 17 -7.92 -17.33 -14.91
CA ASP A 17 -8.06 -18.05 -16.17
C ASP A 17 -8.51 -17.12 -17.30
N ALA A 18 -9.45 -16.20 -17.04
CA ALA A 18 -9.89 -15.19 -18.00
C ALA A 18 -8.75 -14.24 -18.43
N GLU A 19 -7.85 -13.91 -17.51
CA GLU A 19 -6.66 -13.08 -17.78
C GLU A 19 -5.54 -13.83 -18.52
N LYS A 20 -5.60 -15.15 -18.59
CA LYS A 20 -4.51 -15.96 -19.13
C LYS A 20 -4.41 -15.82 -20.64
N ARG A 21 -3.22 -15.45 -21.14
CA ARG A 21 -2.92 -15.43 -22.57
C ARG A 21 -2.49 -16.81 -23.06
N ASP A 22 -2.52 -17.02 -24.39
CA ASP A 22 -2.20 -18.33 -24.95
C ASP A 22 -0.81 -18.82 -24.49
N LYS A 23 -0.78 -20.07 -24.01
CA LYS A 23 0.39 -20.76 -23.43
C LYS A 23 1.04 -20.07 -22.21
N GLU A 24 0.35 -19.14 -21.57
CA GLU A 24 0.87 -18.45 -20.39
C GLU A 24 0.71 -19.29 -19.11
N SER A 25 1.73 -19.27 -18.24
CA SER A 25 1.65 -19.89 -16.92
C SER A 25 0.91 -19.00 -15.93
N PHE A 26 0.17 -19.59 -14.98
CA PHE A 26 -0.50 -18.83 -13.93
C PHE A 26 0.48 -17.96 -13.12
N SER A 27 1.72 -18.42 -12.89
CA SER A 27 2.74 -17.60 -12.24
C SER A 27 3.06 -16.33 -13.02
N ARG A 28 2.99 -16.35 -14.35
CA ARG A 28 3.22 -15.17 -15.19
C ARG A 28 2.00 -14.26 -15.23
N VAL A 29 0.79 -14.81 -15.24
CA VAL A 29 -0.46 -14.05 -15.05
C VAL A 29 -0.43 -13.30 -13.73
N ILE A 30 -0.19 -14.00 -12.61
CA ILE A 30 -0.13 -13.42 -11.27
C ILE A 30 0.90 -12.28 -11.22
N LYS A 31 2.11 -12.50 -11.76
CA LYS A 31 3.15 -11.46 -11.81
C LYS A 31 2.77 -10.27 -12.68
N ARG A 32 2.03 -10.46 -13.77
CA ARG A 32 1.61 -9.35 -14.62
C ARG A 32 0.51 -8.53 -13.95
N VAL A 33 -0.46 -9.20 -13.35
CA VAL A 33 -1.61 -8.57 -12.68
C VAL A 33 -1.14 -7.85 -11.41
N LEU A 34 -0.31 -8.49 -10.58
CA LEU A 34 0.10 -7.95 -9.28
C LEU A 34 1.45 -7.21 -9.33
N GLY A 35 2.34 -7.56 -10.26
CA GLY A 35 3.71 -7.03 -10.29
C GLY A 35 3.80 -5.56 -10.70
N ASN A 36 2.75 -5.02 -11.33
CA ASN A 36 2.68 -3.61 -11.70
C ASN A 36 2.05 -2.72 -10.62
N ALA A 37 1.54 -3.29 -9.53
CA ALA A 37 0.87 -2.51 -8.48
C ALA A 37 1.86 -1.65 -7.67
N CYS A 38 3.07 -2.18 -7.42
CA CYS A 38 4.09 -1.53 -6.59
C CYS A 38 5.25 -0.96 -7.41
N THR A 39 4.97 -0.31 -8.55
CA THR A 39 5.99 0.35 -9.36
C THR A 39 5.96 1.86 -9.15
N ALA A 40 7.12 2.52 -9.33
CA ALA A 40 7.21 3.98 -9.28
C ALA A 40 6.31 4.65 -10.35
N GLU A 41 6.16 4.01 -11.52
CA GLU A 41 5.24 4.45 -12.57
C GLU A 41 3.78 4.41 -12.10
N ASN A 42 3.37 3.32 -11.44
CA ASN A 42 2.02 3.19 -10.91
C ASN A 42 1.76 4.19 -9.78
N LEU A 43 2.76 4.45 -8.94
CA LEU A 43 2.71 5.51 -7.92
C LEU A 43 2.54 6.88 -8.57
N LEU A 44 3.36 7.24 -9.57
CA LEU A 44 3.25 8.53 -10.27
C LEU A 44 1.87 8.73 -10.90
N ARG A 45 1.30 7.67 -11.48
CA ARG A 45 -0.03 7.72 -12.12
C ARG A 45 -1.16 8.04 -11.14
N HIS A 46 -1.06 7.56 -9.90
CA HIS A 46 -2.09 7.76 -8.87
C HIS A 46 -1.68 8.77 -7.80
N LEU A 47 -0.53 9.45 -7.98
CA LEU A 47 0.01 10.36 -6.99
C LEU A 47 -0.98 11.48 -6.67
N ALA A 48 -1.68 12.02 -7.67
CA ALA A 48 -2.68 13.06 -7.48
C ALA A 48 -3.91 12.60 -6.68
N GLU A 49 -4.22 11.30 -6.67
CA GLU A 49 -5.36 10.73 -5.93
C GLU A 49 -5.00 10.45 -4.46
N VAL A 50 -3.71 10.24 -4.19
CA VAL A 50 -3.18 9.88 -2.85
C VAL A 50 -2.44 11.06 -2.20
N ALA A 51 -2.08 12.08 -2.98
CA ALA A 51 -1.46 13.30 -2.47
C ALA A 51 -2.44 14.01 -1.55
N LEU A 52 -1.98 14.25 -0.31
CA LEU A 52 -2.68 15.10 0.63
C LEU A 52 -2.55 16.55 0.18
N SER A 53 -3.57 17.35 0.40
CA SER A 53 -3.46 18.80 0.19
C SER A 53 -2.45 19.39 1.18
N GLU A 54 -1.83 20.51 0.83
CA GLU A 54 -0.92 21.25 1.72
C GLU A 54 -1.60 21.56 3.06
N GLU A 55 -2.89 21.91 3.03
CA GLU A 55 -3.68 22.17 4.24
C GLU A 55 -3.81 20.92 5.12
N ALA A 56 -3.99 19.73 4.52
CA ALA A 56 -4.06 18.48 5.25
C ALA A 56 -2.71 18.13 5.89
N LEU A 57 -1.60 18.44 5.19
CA LEU A 57 -0.24 18.26 5.70
C LEU A 57 0.04 19.21 6.87
N ASP A 58 -0.30 20.49 6.74
CA ASP A 58 -0.20 21.50 7.80
C ASP A 58 -0.97 21.10 9.05
N HIS A 59 -2.18 20.56 8.88
CA HIS A 59 -2.98 20.07 10.00
C HIS A 59 -2.36 18.87 10.70
N ALA A 60 -1.73 17.96 9.94
CA ALA A 60 -0.99 16.84 10.50
C ALA A 60 0.23 17.33 11.29
N GLU A 61 1.00 18.28 10.75
CA GLU A 61 2.15 18.88 11.44
C GLU A 61 1.76 19.56 12.75
N LYS A 62 0.70 20.38 12.74
CA LYS A 62 0.16 21.01 13.96
C LYS A 62 -0.24 19.98 15.00
N SER A 63 -0.89 18.89 14.58
CA SER A 63 -1.31 17.80 15.48
C SER A 63 -0.12 17.09 16.10
N VAL A 64 0.97 16.90 15.36
CA VAL A 64 2.22 16.30 15.87
C VAL A 64 2.95 17.29 16.79
N GLY A 65 2.98 18.58 16.46
CA GLY A 65 3.55 19.63 17.29
C GLY A 65 2.88 19.72 18.66
N LEU A 66 1.55 19.80 18.68
CA LEU A 66 0.77 19.78 19.92
C LEU A 66 1.07 18.55 20.78
N ARG A 67 1.17 17.37 20.17
CA ARG A 67 1.54 16.15 20.91
C ARG A 67 2.94 16.23 21.49
N LYS A 68 3.92 16.80 20.79
CA LYS A 68 5.28 16.98 21.33
C LYS A 68 5.28 17.91 22.54
N GLU A 69 4.54 19.01 22.45
CA GLU A 69 4.40 19.98 23.55
C GLU A 69 3.71 19.33 24.75
N THR A 70 2.57 18.66 24.55
CA THR A 70 1.89 17.91 25.61
C THR A 70 2.79 16.84 26.23
N LEU A 71 3.54 16.07 25.41
CA LEU A 71 4.43 15.03 25.94
C LEU A 71 5.63 15.60 26.72
N ALA A 72 6.13 16.77 26.33
CA ALA A 72 7.16 17.49 27.07
C ALA A 72 6.63 18.06 28.38
N GLU A 73 5.38 18.54 28.39
CA GLU A 73 4.68 19.02 29.57
C GLU A 73 4.46 17.90 30.61
N TYR A 74 4.11 16.68 30.16
CA TYR A 74 4.03 15.51 31.05
C TYR A 74 5.39 15.05 31.60
N ARG A 75 6.47 15.08 30.80
CA ARG A 75 7.81 14.73 31.29
C ARG A 75 8.36 15.71 32.34
N GLY A 76 7.95 16.97 32.31
CA GLY A 76 8.35 17.97 33.31
C GLY A 76 7.64 17.83 34.66
N LEU A 77 6.57 17.04 34.73
CA LEU A 77 5.80 16.77 35.96
C LEU A 77 6.30 15.51 36.71
N ASP A 78 7.17 14.70 36.09
CA ASP A 78 7.80 13.52 36.72
C ASP A 78 9.10 13.87 37.49
N GLU A 79 9.57 15.13 37.44
CA GLU A 79 10.79 15.60 38.12
C GLU A 79 10.55 16.41 39.43
N VAL A 80 9.35 16.34 40.03
CA VAL A 80 9.02 17.02 41.31
C VAL A 80 8.69 16.01 42.41
#